data_AF-A0A8J6ZQV9-F1
#
_entry.id   AF-A0A8J6ZQV9-F1
#
_cell.length_a   1.000
_cell.length_b   1.000
_cell.length_c   1.000
_cell.angle_alpha   90.00
_cell.angle_beta   90.00
_cell.angle_gamma   90.00
#
_symmetry.space_group_name_H-M   'P 1'
#
loop_
_entity.id
_entity.type
_entity.pdbx_description
1 polymer ?
#
loop_
_entity_poly.entity_id
_entity_poly.type
_entity_poly.pdbx_seq_one_letter_code
_entity_poly.pdbx_strand_id
1 'polypeptide(L)'
;MPRNLAEGETQMNFRIPEEKKIAFLKKAKASGTSASRLLLEFIDSYLGISPRSDDEIDNIKKKVAELEEFKERAEKILGELAA
;
A
#
# COMPACT_ATOMS: atom_id res chain seq x y z
N MET A 1 26.99 -19.96 3.97
CA MET A 1 26.63 -18.73 3.23
C MET A 1 25.92 -17.79 4.19
N PRO A 2 26.52 -16.66 4.61
CA PRO A 2 25.78 -15.68 5.41
C PRO A 2 24.73 -15.02 4.52
N ARG A 3 23.49 -14.91 5.02
CA ARG A 3 22.43 -14.14 4.36
C ARG A 3 22.77 -12.67 4.56
N ASN A 4 22.96 -11.94 3.47
CA ASN A 4 22.99 -10.48 3.49
C ASN A 4 21.58 -10.01 3.88
N LEU A 5 21.34 -9.84 5.19
CA LEU A 5 20.22 -9.05 5.70
C LEU A 5 20.52 -7.60 5.34
N ALA A 6 19.51 -6.85 4.86
CA ALA A 6 19.70 -5.43 4.62
C ALA A 6 20.06 -4.74 5.96
N GLU A 7 20.92 -3.72 5.93
CA GLU A 7 21.31 -3.00 7.15
C GLU A 7 20.07 -2.55 7.93
N GLY A 8 19.94 -3.01 9.18
CA GLY A 8 18.81 -2.71 10.08
C GLY A 8 17.79 -3.83 10.27
N GLU A 9 17.83 -4.92 9.49
CA GLU A 9 16.91 -6.05 9.68
C GLU A 9 17.35 -6.96 10.84
N THR A 10 16.47 -7.15 11.83
CA THR A 10 16.67 -8.09 12.95
C THR A 10 15.66 -9.22 12.91
N GLN A 11 16.07 -10.42 13.33
CA GLN A 11 15.19 -11.58 13.40
C GLN A 11 14.47 -11.64 14.74
N MET A 12 13.15 -11.79 14.70
CA MET A 12 12.30 -12.02 15.87
C MET A 12 11.71 -13.42 15.82
N ASN A 13 11.95 -14.21 16.87
CA ASN A 13 11.38 -15.55 17.01
C ASN A 13 10.18 -15.50 17.97
N PHE A 14 9.02 -15.94 17.51
CA PHE A 14 7.78 -16.00 18.31
C PHE A 14 7.28 -17.44 18.43
N ARG A 15 6.72 -17.75 19.61
CA ARG A 15 5.98 -19.00 19.83
C ARG A 15 4.51 -18.73 19.55
N ILE A 16 3.90 -19.53 18.69
CA ILE A 16 2.48 -19.42 18.33
C ILE A 16 1.87 -20.82 18.30
N PRO A 17 0.59 -20.96 18.72
CA PRO A 17 -0.12 -22.22 18.59
C PRO A 17 -0.14 -22.71 17.14
N GLU A 18 -0.06 -24.03 16.95
CA GLU A 18 0.04 -24.65 15.62
C GLU A 18 -1.15 -24.30 14.73
N GLU A 19 -2.37 -24.31 15.27
CA GLU A 19 -3.58 -23.93 14.54
C GLU A 19 -3.51 -22.51 13.97
N LYS A 20 -3.00 -21.56 14.76
CA LYS A 20 -2.83 -20.17 14.35
C LYS A 20 -1.76 -20.04 13.28
N LYS A 21 -0.65 -20.78 13.40
CA LYS A 21 0.40 -20.84 12.38
C LYS A 21 -0.16 -21.35 11.05
N ILE A 22 -0.94 -22.43 11.07
CA ILE A 22 -1.55 -23.00 9.87
C ILE A 22 -2.52 -22.00 9.22
N ALA A 23 -3.40 -21.39 10.03
CA ALA A 23 -4.35 -20.39 9.54
C ALA A 23 -3.64 -19.17 8.92
N PHE A 24 -2.59 -18.68 9.57
CA PHE A 24 -1.78 -17.56 9.09
C PHE A 24 -1.10 -17.86 7.75
N LEU A 25 -0.47 -19.04 7.63
CA LEU A 25 0.17 -19.48 6.39
C LEU A 25 -0.83 -19.69 5.25
N LYS A 26 -2.02 -20.22 5.55
CA LYS A 26 -3.10 -20.32 4.55
C LYS A 26 -3.54 -18.94 4.06
N LYS A 27 -3.68 -17.97 4.97
CA LYS A 27 -4.06 -16.60 4.62
C LYS A 27 -3.01 -15.94 3.73
N ALA A 28 -1.73 -16.04 4.08
CA ALA A 28 -0.64 -15.52 3.26
C ALA A 28 -0.63 -16.11 1.83
N LYS A 29 -0.85 -17.43 1.72
CA LYS A 29 -0.99 -18.10 0.41
C LYS A 29 -2.19 -17.59 -0.38
N ALA A 30 -3.34 -17.41 0.27
CA ALA A 30 -4.56 -16.94 -0.37
C ALA A 30 -4.45 -15.47 -0.84
N SER A 31 -3.72 -14.63 -0.12
CA SER A 31 -3.44 -13.25 -0.50
C SER A 31 -2.31 -13.10 -1.53
N GLY A 32 -1.64 -14.20 -1.92
CA GLY A 32 -0.50 -14.16 -2.82
C GLY A 32 0.74 -13.45 -2.22
N THR A 33 0.81 -13.31 -0.90
CA THR A 33 1.90 -12.61 -0.20
C THR A 33 2.76 -13.58 0.62
N SER A 34 3.95 -13.14 1.02
CA SER A 34 4.79 -13.91 1.94
C SER A 34 4.30 -13.75 3.38
N ALA A 35 4.51 -14.79 4.20
CA ALA A 35 4.16 -14.75 5.62
C ALA A 35 4.82 -13.57 6.36
N SER A 36 6.07 -13.25 6.02
CA SER A 36 6.78 -12.11 6.58
C SER A 36 6.16 -10.78 6.18
N ARG A 37 5.77 -10.62 4.91
CA ARG A 37 5.13 -9.39 4.43
C ARG A 37 3.76 -9.18 5.07
N LEU A 38 2.96 -10.24 5.19
CA LEU A 38 1.67 -10.19 5.89
C LEU A 38 1.84 -9.85 7.38
N LEU A 39 2.92 -10.33 8.01
CA LEU A 39 3.22 -10.01 9.40
C LEU A 39 3.64 -8.55 9.57
N LEU A 40 4.45 -8.02 8.65
CA LEU A 40 4.86 -6.61 8.65
C LEU A 40 3.64 -5.70 8.44
N GLU A 41 2.79 -5.99 7.45
CA GLU A 41 1.54 -5.23 7.23
C GLU A 41 0.63 -5.24 8.46
N PHE A 42 0.57 -6.36 9.19
CA PHE A 42 -0.17 -6.45 10.44
C PHE A 42 0.46 -5.61 11.56
N ILE A 43 1.79 -5.63 11.68
CA ILE A 43 2.52 -4.80 12.66
C ILE A 43 2.32 -3.32 12.36
N ASP A 44 2.46 -2.92 11.09
CA ASP A 44 2.24 -1.54 10.64
C ASP A 44 0.81 -1.09 10.96
N SER A 45 -0.19 -1.91 10.65
CA SER A 45 -1.59 -1.66 11.00
C SER A 45 -1.81 -1.55 12.51
N TYR A 46 -1.17 -2.39 13.33
CA TYR A 46 -1.28 -2.35 14.79
C TYR A 46 -0.64 -1.08 15.38
N LEU A 47 0.48 -0.63 14.80
CA LEU A 47 1.18 0.58 15.20
C LEU A 47 0.55 1.86 14.64
N GLY A 48 -0.50 1.76 13.81
CA GLY A 48 -1.11 2.90 13.14
C GLY A 48 -0.17 3.52 12.08
N ILE A 49 0.86 2.79 11.66
CA ILE A 49 1.73 3.16 10.56
C ILE A 49 0.97 2.76 9.30
N SER A 50 0.22 3.69 8.71
CA SER A 50 -0.26 3.48 7.35
C SER A 50 0.96 3.17 6.48
N PRO A 51 0.93 2.16 5.59
CA PRO A 51 1.92 2.09 4.53
C PRO A 51 1.92 3.47 3.89
N ARG A 52 3.08 4.14 3.90
CA ARG A 52 3.24 5.53 3.49
C ARG A 52 2.37 5.79 2.26
N SER A 53 1.30 6.53 2.47
CA SER A 53 0.39 7.03 1.46
C SER A 53 1.07 8.14 0.64
N ASP A 54 2.39 8.12 0.50
CA ASP A 54 3.09 9.05 -0.37
C ASP A 54 2.64 8.80 -1.81
N ASP A 55 2.51 7.52 -2.20
CA ASP A 55 1.98 7.14 -3.52
C ASP A 55 0.48 7.45 -3.68
N GLU A 56 -0.33 7.33 -2.62
CA GLU A 56 -1.77 7.64 -2.70
C GLU A 56 -2.03 9.15 -2.74
N ILE A 57 -1.33 9.94 -1.94
CA ILE A 57 -1.43 11.40 -1.96
C ILE A 57 -0.94 11.93 -3.32
N ASP A 58 0.16 11.40 -3.84
CA ASP A 58 0.67 11.83 -5.15
C ASP A 58 -0.22 11.38 -6.31
N ASN A 59 -0.86 10.21 -6.21
CA ASN A 59 -1.90 9.80 -7.17
C ASN A 59 -3.17 10.64 -7.07
N ILE A 60 -3.58 11.05 -5.87
CA ILE A 60 -4.72 11.96 -5.68
C ILE A 60 -4.39 13.33 -6.25
N LYS A 61 -3.20 13.89 -5.98
CA LYS A 61 -2.76 15.16 -6.57
C LYS A 61 -2.73 15.11 -8.10
N LYS A 62 -2.23 14.03 -8.70
CA LYS A 62 -2.26 13.84 -10.16
C LYS A 62 -3.69 13.82 -10.70
N LYS A 63 -4.59 13.06 -10.08
CA LYS A 63 -6.01 13.02 -10.50
C LYS A 63 -6.71 14.37 -10.36
N VAL A 64 -6.40 15.14 -9.32
CA VAL A 64 -6.95 16.49 -9.15
C VAL A 64 -6.47 17.42 -10.26
N ALA A 65 -5.17 17.37 -10.60
CA ALA A 65 -4.63 18.16 -11.70
C ALA A 65 -5.27 17.81 -13.06
N GLU A 66 -5.47 16.52 -13.35
CA GLU A 66 -6.16 16.08 -14.56
C GLU A 66 -7.63 16.55 -14.62
N LEU A 67 -8.33 16.56 -13.49
CA LEU A 67 -9.71 17.04 -13.40
C LEU A 67 -9.81 18.57 -13.56
N GLU A 68 -8.86 19.32 -13.02
CA GLU A 68 -8.78 20.77 -13.21
C GLU A 68 -8.52 21.13 -14.67
N GLU A 69 -7.59 20.43 -15.34
CA GLU A 69 -7.30 20.63 -16.77
C GLU A 69 -8.51 20.25 -17.65
N PHE A 70 -9.21 19.17 -17.31
CA PHE A 70 -10.44 18.79 -18.01
C PHE A 70 -11.54 19.84 -17.85
N LYS A 71 -11.69 20.40 -16.65
CA LYS A 71 -12.66 21.46 -16.36
C LYS A 71 -12.36 22.71 -17.19
N GLU A 72 -11.10 23.14 -17.24
CA GLU A 72 -10.68 24.32 -18.01
C GLU A 72 -10.94 24.15 -19.52
N ARG A 73 -10.67 22.95 -20.06
CA ARG A 73 -11.00 22.61 -21.45
C ARG A 73 -12.51 22.58 -21.70
N ALA A 74 -13.30 22.04 -20.77
CA ALA A 74 -14.75 22.01 -20.89
C ALA A 74 -15.37 23.41 -20.85
N GLU A 75 -14.89 24.28 -19.94
CA GLU A 75 -15.32 25.68 -19.85
C GLU A 75 -14.97 26.47 -21.12
N LYS A 76 -13.79 26.22 -21.71
CA LYS A 76 -13.40 26.84 -22.98
C LYS A 76 -14.31 26.43 -24.15
N ILE A 77 -14.60 25.13 -24.28
CA ILE A 77 -15.49 24.61 -25.34
C ILE A 77 -16.92 25.15 -25.16
N LEU A 78 -17.41 25.20 -23.92
CA LEU A 78 -18.74 25.75 -23.61
C LEU A 78 -18.80 27.26 -23.87
N GLY A 79 -17.72 28.00 -23.59
CA GLY A 79 -17.61 29.42 -23.91
C GLY A 79 -17.58 29.70 -25.42
N GLU A 80 -16.90 28.86 -26.20
CA GLU A 80 -16.84 28.95 -27.67
C GLU A 80 -18.17 28.55 -28.35
N LEU A 81 -18.98 27.68 -27.74
CA LEU A 81 -20.31 27.30 -28.24
C LEU A 81 -21.43 28.30 -27.87
N ALA A 82 -21.20 29.15 -26.88
CA ALA A 82 -22.17 30.15 -26.41
C ALA A 82 -21.95 31.56 -27.00
N ALA A 83 -20.84 31.78 -27.73
CA ALA A 83 -20.50 33.02 -28.44
C ALA A 83 -20.87 32.94 -29.93
#